data_AF-A0A0N0VJL2-F1
#
_entry.id   AF-A0A0N0VJL2-F1
#
_cell.length_a   1.000
_cell.length_b   1.000
_cell.length_c   1.000
_cell.angle_alpha   90.00
_cell.angle_beta   90.00
_cell.angle_gamma   90.00
#
_symmetry.space_group_name_H-M   'P 1'
#
loop_
_entity.id
_entity.type
_entity.pdbx_description
1 polymer ?
#
loop_
_entity_poly.entity_id
_entity_poly.type
_entity_poly.pdbx_seq_one_letter_code
_entity_poly.pdbx_strand_id
1 'polypeptide(L)'
;MDTLSKSEIEAELASRLPSYEVECTLHSDGTLSAILSGPNADHFAVTGIVRADYRGRESLARLAREILEEMVLSRQGSKTSRLQRL
;
A
#
# COMPACT_ATOMS: atom_id res chain seq x y z
N MET A 1 -14.51 16.16 -8.74
CA MET A 1 -14.79 15.02 -7.85
C MET A 1 -13.84 13.90 -8.28
N ASP A 2 -12.56 14.05 -7.96
CA ASP A 2 -11.47 13.30 -8.59
C ASP A 2 -10.65 12.61 -7.50
N THR A 3 -11.32 11.77 -6.72
CA THR A 3 -10.66 10.95 -5.69
C THR A 3 -10.38 9.57 -6.28
N LEU A 4 -9.16 9.08 -6.08
CA LEU A 4 -8.69 7.81 -6.62
C LEU A 4 -9.64 6.66 -6.26
N SER A 5 -10.12 5.92 -7.25
CA SER A 5 -11.02 4.80 -7.01
C SER A 5 -10.26 3.60 -6.46
N LYS A 6 -10.92 2.78 -5.63
CA LYS A 6 -10.35 1.53 -5.08
C LYS A 6 -9.66 0.70 -6.18
N SER A 7 -10.37 0.46 -7.28
CA SER A 7 -9.91 -0.37 -8.39
C SER A 7 -8.71 0.20 -9.13
N GLU A 8 -8.58 1.54 -9.20
CA GLU A 8 -7.40 2.17 -9.82
C GLU A 8 -6.15 1.93 -8.95
N ILE A 9 -6.30 2.03 -7.62
CA ILE A 9 -5.22 1.80 -6.66
C ILE A 9 -4.79 0.34 -6.67
N GLU A 10 -5.76 -0.58 -6.68
CA GLU A 10 -5.50 -2.01 -6.78
C GLU A 10 -4.78 -2.36 -8.08
N ALA A 11 -5.27 -1.86 -9.22
CA ALA A 11 -4.65 -2.15 -10.51
C ALA A 11 -3.21 -1.62 -10.59
N GLU A 12 -2.96 -0.43 -10.06
CA GLU A 12 -1.64 0.18 -10.08
C GLU A 12 -0.66 -0.55 -9.13
N LEU A 13 -1.11 -0.92 -7.93
CA LEU A 13 -0.31 -1.71 -7.00
C LEU A 13 -0.03 -3.12 -7.55
N ALA A 14 -1.03 -3.79 -8.12
CA ALA A 14 -0.90 -5.11 -8.73
C ALA A 14 0.03 -5.09 -9.95
N SER A 15 0.00 -4.01 -10.74
CA SER A 15 0.94 -3.80 -11.86
C SER A 15 2.40 -3.75 -11.38
N ARG A 16 2.65 -3.16 -10.21
CA ARG A 16 3.99 -3.05 -9.62
C ARG A 16 4.41 -4.28 -8.81
N LEU A 17 3.44 -5.02 -8.27
CA LEU A 17 3.65 -6.23 -7.48
C LEU A 17 2.84 -7.41 -8.07
N PRO A 18 3.21 -7.93 -9.25
CA PRO A 18 2.46 -9.01 -9.90
C PRO A 18 2.48 -10.33 -9.10
N SER A 19 3.42 -10.48 -8.17
CA SER A 19 3.50 -11.64 -7.27
C SER A 19 2.72 -11.46 -5.96
N TYR A 20 2.14 -10.29 -5.70
CA TYR A 20 1.40 -10.03 -4.47
C TYR A 20 -0.10 -9.92 -4.76
N GLU A 21 -0.90 -10.39 -3.82
CA GLU A 21 -2.32 -10.11 -3.78
C GLU A 21 -2.54 -8.74 -3.13
N VAL A 22 -3.25 -7.87 -3.82
CA VAL A 22 -3.53 -6.50 -3.39
C VAL A 22 -4.99 -6.37 -3.05
N GLU A 23 -5.28 -5.92 -1.84
CA GLU A 23 -6.64 -5.73 -1.36
C GLU A 23 -6.79 -4.34 -0.77
N CYS A 24 -7.59 -3.48 -1.40
CA CYS A 24 -7.83 -2.13 -0.92
C CYS A 24 -9.20 -2.02 -0.24
N THR A 25 -9.28 -1.29 0.86
CA THR A 25 -10.52 -1.00 1.57
C THR A 25 -10.68 0.51 1.72
N LEU A 26 -11.81 1.02 1.21
CA LEU A 26 -12.19 2.41 1.41
C LEU A 26 -13.03 2.52 2.67
N HIS A 27 -12.62 3.41 3.55
CA HIS A 27 -13.34 3.68 4.78
C HIS A 27 -14.25 4.90 4.61
N SER A 28 -15.37 4.91 5.34
CA SER A 28 -16.37 5.98 5.29
C SER A 28 -15.87 7.32 5.85
N ASP A 29 -14.74 7.30 6.57
CA ASP A 29 -14.03 8.48 7.06
C ASP A 29 -13.19 9.18 5.97
N GLY A 30 -13.15 8.61 4.76
CA GLY A 30 -12.37 9.13 3.63
C GLY A 30 -10.93 8.61 3.57
N THR A 31 -10.55 7.70 4.48
CA THR A 31 -9.25 7.03 4.45
C THR A 31 -9.29 5.76 3.60
N LEU A 32 -8.12 5.31 3.19
CA LEU A 32 -7.87 4.07 2.48
C LEU A 32 -6.95 3.20 3.33
N SER A 33 -7.27 1.92 3.35
CA SER A 33 -6.36 0.87 3.79
C SER A 33 -6.02 -0.01 2.60
N ALA A 34 -4.77 -0.45 2.49
CA ALA A 34 -4.34 -1.42 1.49
C ALA A 34 -3.56 -2.53 2.16
N ILE A 35 -3.89 -3.77 1.81
CA ILE A 35 -3.27 -4.99 2.29
C ILE A 35 -2.58 -5.64 1.11
N LEU A 36 -1.31 -5.99 1.30
CA LEU A 36 -0.43 -6.58 0.30
C LEU A 36 0.04 -7.92 0.86
N SER A 37 -0.43 -9.01 0.27
CA SER A 37 -0.15 -10.38 0.71
C SER A 37 0.75 -11.08 -0.30
N GLY A 38 1.96 -11.40 0.12
CA GLY A 38 2.98 -12.07 -0.69
C GLY A 38 3.01 -13.59 -0.49
N PRO A 39 3.66 -14.33 -1.42
CA PRO A 39 3.65 -15.79 -1.46
C PRO A 39 4.41 -16.48 -0.31
N ASN A 40 5.10 -15.73 0.57
CA ASN A 40 5.93 -16.26 1.66
C ASN A 40 5.36 -15.95 3.06
N ALA A 41 4.04 -15.93 3.21
CA ALA A 41 3.36 -15.44 4.43
C ALA A 41 3.79 -14.01 4.82
N ASP A 42 4.21 -13.25 3.82
CA ASP A 42 4.60 -11.86 3.99
C ASP A 42 3.35 -11.01 3.80
N HIS A 43 2.91 -10.38 4.86
CA HIS A 43 1.74 -9.50 4.84
C HIS A 43 2.18 -8.10 5.21
N PHE A 44 1.85 -7.15 4.36
CA PHE A 44 2.08 -5.74 4.59
C PHE A 44 0.75 -5.01 4.51
N ALA A 45 0.34 -4.38 5.61
CA ALA A 45 -0.87 -3.58 5.67
C ALA A 45 -0.49 -2.13 5.88
N VAL A 46 -1.04 -1.25 5.06
CA VAL A 46 -0.97 0.20 5.22
C VAL A 46 -2.38 0.71 5.48
N THR A 47 -2.55 1.54 6.50
CA THR A 47 -3.85 2.08 6.92
C THR A 47 -3.74 3.58 7.15
N GLY A 48 -4.88 4.27 7.13
CA GLY A 48 -4.91 5.72 7.40
C GLY A 48 -4.42 6.59 6.24
N ILE A 49 -4.39 6.07 5.01
CA ILE A 49 -4.05 6.87 3.83
C ILE A 49 -5.18 7.85 3.56
N VAL A 50 -4.90 9.15 3.67
CA VAL A 50 -5.89 10.21 3.42
C VAL A 50 -6.04 10.44 1.92
N ARG A 51 -7.12 9.92 1.32
CA ARG A 51 -7.37 10.07 -0.13
C ARG A 51 -7.51 11.52 -0.59
N ALA A 52 -7.87 12.43 0.31
CA ALA A 52 -7.99 13.85 -0.02
C ALA A 52 -6.66 14.50 -0.42
N ASP A 53 -5.53 13.93 0.02
CA ASP A 53 -4.17 14.38 -0.30
C ASP A 53 -3.75 13.96 -1.73
N TYR A 54 -4.36 12.89 -2.24
CA TYR A 54 -4.05 12.32 -3.55
C TYR A 54 -5.12 12.71 -4.58
N ARG A 55 -4.92 13.86 -5.25
CA ARG A 55 -5.83 14.38 -6.30
C ARG A 55 -5.19 14.41 -7.69
N GLY A 56 -5.78 13.67 -8.62
CA GLY A 56 -5.36 13.61 -10.03
C GLY A 56 -4.64 12.32 -10.41
N ARG A 57 -4.38 12.13 -11.71
CA ARG A 57 -3.79 10.90 -12.26
C ARG A 57 -2.38 10.61 -11.72
N GLU A 58 -1.59 11.63 -11.45
CA GLU A 58 -0.21 11.47 -10.96
C GLU A 58 -0.16 11.04 -9.49
N SER A 59 -1.24 11.26 -8.74
CA SER A 59 -1.33 10.92 -7.32
C SER A 59 -1.42 9.42 -7.08
N LEU A 60 -1.97 8.67 -8.04
CA LEU A 60 -2.05 7.22 -7.99
C LEU A 60 -0.65 6.58 -8.02
N ALA A 61 0.15 7.01 -8.99
CA ALA A 61 1.52 6.55 -9.15
C ALA A 61 2.37 6.93 -7.92
N ARG A 62 2.18 8.15 -7.40
CA ARG A 62 2.84 8.60 -6.17
C ARG A 62 2.43 7.77 -4.96
N LEU A 63 1.13 7.59 -4.73
CA LEU A 63 0.61 6.80 -3.60
C LEU A 63 1.19 5.39 -3.60
N ALA A 64 1.04 4.69 -4.72
CA ALA A 64 1.52 3.32 -4.81
C ALA A 64 3.04 3.24 -4.71
N ARG A 65 3.79 4.24 -5.20
CA ARG A 65 5.23 4.34 -4.96
C ARG A 65 5.56 4.51 -3.47
N GLU A 66 4.88 5.38 -2.75
CA GLU A 66 5.11 5.57 -1.30
C GLU A 66 4.85 4.28 -0.50
N ILE A 67 3.75 3.58 -0.80
CA ILE A 67 3.43 2.29 -0.16
C ILE A 67 4.53 1.25 -0.44
N LEU A 68 5.06 1.21 -1.66
CA LEU A 68 6.14 0.29 -2.03
C LEU A 68 7.46 0.66 -1.38
N GLU A 69 7.80 1.94 -1.30
CA GLU A 69 9.00 2.42 -0.63
C GLU A 69 8.94 2.08 0.87
N GLU A 70 7.82 2.34 1.55
CA GLU A 70 7.56 1.95 2.94
C GLU A 70 7.68 0.43 3.13
N MET A 71 7.09 -0.36 2.24
CA MET A 71 7.20 -1.82 2.27
C MET A 71 8.66 -2.28 2.16
N VAL A 72 9.39 -1.74 1.19
CA VAL A 72 10.80 -2.11 0.96
C VAL A 72 11.67 -1.66 2.12
N LEU A 73 11.44 -0.48 2.69
CA LEU A 73 12.13 0.01 3.89
C LEU A 73 11.82 -0.86 5.11
N SER A 74 10.57 -1.24 5.33
CA SER A 74 10.17 -2.15 6.41
C SER A 74 10.87 -3.51 6.30
N ARG A 75 10.97 -4.06 5.08
CA ARG A 75 11.71 -5.30 4.79
C ARG A 75 13.23 -5.15 4.95
N GLN A 76 13.79 -4.03 4.52
CA GLN A 76 15.24 -3.78 4.61
C GLN A 76 15.67 -3.47 6.05
N GLY A 77 14.85 -2.71 6.79
CA GLY A 77 14.99 -2.55 8.24
C GLY A 77 14.89 -3.90 8.97
N SER A 78 14.04 -4.81 8.49
CA SER A 78 13.93 -6.17 9.04
C SER A 78 15.13 -7.08 8.75
N LYS A 79 15.98 -6.78 7.74
CA LYS A 79 17.29 -7.46 7.60
C LYS A 79 18.32 -7.00 8.64
N THR A 80 18.07 -5.90 9.36
CA THR A 80 18.87 -5.43 10.50
C THR A 80 18.10 -5.34 11.83
N SER A 81 16.94 -5.99 11.95
CA SER A 81 16.21 -6.09 13.21
C SER A 81 16.18 -7.53 13.69
N ARG A 82 17.37 -8.05 13.98
CA ARG A 82 17.52 -9.00 15.08
C ARG A 82 17.27 -8.18 16.36
N LEU A 83 16.03 -8.15 16.85
CA LEU A 83 15.51 -7.72 18.17
C LEU A 83 14.00 -7.45 17.97
N GLN A 84 13.01 -7.98 18.68
CA GLN A 84 12.90 -8.84 19.86
C GLN A 84 11.41 -9.23 19.91
N ARG A 85 11.02 -10.48 19.62
CA ARG A 85 10.51 -11.48 20.58
C ARG A 85 9.91 -10.93 21.89
N LEU A 86 8.61 -11.23 22.06
CA LEU A 86 7.80 -11.43 23.28
C LEU A 86 7.62 -10.25 24.24
#